data_AF-A0A8S3CUN7-F1
#
_entry.id   AF-A0A8S3CUN7-F1
#
_cell.length_a   1.000
_cell.length_b   1.000
_cell.length_c   1.000
_cell.angle_alpha   90.00
_cell.angle_beta   90.00
_cell.angle_gamma   90.00
#
_symmetry.space_group_name_H-M   'P 1'
#
loop_
_entity.id
_entity.type
_entity.pdbx_description
1 polymer ?
#
loop_
_entity_poly.entity_id
_entity_poly.type
_entity_poly.pdbx_seq_one_letter_code
_entity_poly.pdbx_strand_id
1 'polypeptide(L)'
;MDTSRYIQSCNPARFVVTFTLLIFSILFALKLDGYISISYWLIFLPLFIWKIFVVIGACTGIFFWCKNGDRDRIIRAPDNDCRALIIYFFLHIFIFIFEILTCDKLENNLEIRWIVCCIPLYLCTFLTFLSCLWSLKVQRNFLIQAFISANGLFFLFFPLRLDSSITWRYVVVFIPVWISLCIALLFVISKLILAIVHRCSRRLIANQRESSTITEAIIYGIMFIPFTIFA
;
A
#
# COMPACT_ATOMS: atom_id res chain seq x y z
N MET A 1 -23.71 -22.67 7.22
CA MET A 1 -22.59 -22.00 6.55
C MET A 1 -22.77 -20.50 6.77
N ASP A 2 -22.10 -19.95 7.77
CA ASP A 2 -22.35 -18.59 8.26
C ASP A 2 -21.64 -17.55 7.37
N THR A 3 -22.30 -17.10 6.30
CA THR A 3 -21.84 -16.01 5.44
C THR A 3 -21.54 -14.73 6.24
N SER A 4 -22.31 -14.48 7.30
CA SER A 4 -22.11 -13.37 8.25
C SER A 4 -20.73 -13.39 8.94
N ARG A 5 -20.21 -14.58 9.30
CA ARG A 5 -18.90 -14.72 9.97
C ARG A 5 -17.72 -14.51 9.02
N TYR A 6 -17.90 -14.79 7.72
CA TYR A 6 -16.90 -14.48 6.70
C TYR A 6 -16.83 -12.96 6.45
N ILE A 7 -17.98 -12.30 6.33
CA ILE A 7 -18.07 -10.85 6.15
C ILE A 7 -17.44 -10.11 7.34
N GLN A 8 -17.66 -10.58 8.57
CA GLN A 8 -17.11 -9.97 9.78
C GLN A 8 -15.58 -10.14 9.93
N SER A 9 -14.99 -11.12 9.24
CA SER A 9 -13.53 -11.31 9.19
C SER A 9 -12.83 -10.51 8.11
N CYS A 10 -13.61 -10.01 7.15
CA CYS A 10 -13.10 -9.19 6.07
C CYS A 10 -12.82 -7.81 6.66
N ASN A 11 -11.55 -7.42 6.73
CA ASN A 11 -11.18 -6.08 7.16
C ASN A 11 -11.75 -5.10 6.11
N PRO A 12 -12.79 -4.31 6.45
CA PRO A 12 -13.54 -3.53 5.45
C PRO A 12 -12.62 -2.51 4.77
N ALA A 13 -11.65 -1.95 5.52
CA ALA A 13 -10.67 -1.03 4.96
C ALA A 13 -9.79 -1.71 3.90
N ARG A 14 -9.31 -2.93 4.15
CA ARG A 14 -8.47 -3.67 3.18
C ARG A 14 -9.26 -4.06 1.94
N PHE A 15 -10.53 -4.43 2.12
CA PHE A 15 -11.43 -4.73 1.00
C PHE A 15 -11.62 -3.51 0.10
N VAL A 16 -11.92 -2.34 0.69
CA VAL A 16 -12.09 -1.09 -0.06
C VAL A 16 -10.82 -0.74 -0.83
N VAL A 17 -9.64 -0.79 -0.20
CA VAL A 17 -8.34 -0.55 -0.89
C VAL A 17 -8.20 -1.45 -2.11
N THR A 18 -8.41 -2.75 -1.92
CA THR A 18 -8.18 -3.76 -2.96
C THR A 18 -9.16 -3.59 -4.11
N PHE A 19 -10.43 -3.34 -3.80
CA PHE A 19 -11.47 -3.11 -4.79
C PHE A 19 -11.21 -1.83 -5.60
N THR A 20 -10.82 -0.75 -4.93
CA THR A 20 -10.46 0.51 -5.58
C THR A 20 -9.24 0.37 -6.50
N LEU A 21 -8.20 -0.33 -6.05
CA LEU A 21 -7.01 -0.61 -6.87
C LEU A 21 -7.35 -1.46 -8.09
N LEU A 22 -8.24 -2.45 -7.93
CA LEU A 22 -8.68 -3.30 -9.02
C LEU A 22 -9.46 -2.51 -10.08
N ILE A 23 -10.39 -1.64 -9.67
CA ILE A 23 -11.11 -0.76 -10.61
C ILE A 23 -10.13 0.14 -11.36
N PHE A 24 -9.21 0.78 -10.65
CA PHE A 24 -8.18 1.61 -11.26
C PHE A 24 -7.34 0.82 -12.28
N SER A 25 -6.88 -0.37 -11.92
CA SER A 25 -6.10 -1.25 -12.79
C SER A 25 -6.82 -1.59 -14.08
N ILE A 26 -8.11 -1.93 -14.00
CA ILE A 26 -8.92 -2.27 -15.19
C ILE A 26 -9.12 -1.03 -16.08
N LEU A 27 -9.49 0.11 -15.49
CA LEU A 27 -9.70 1.36 -16.23
C LEU A 27 -8.42 1.84 -16.91
N PHE A 28 -7.30 1.75 -16.20
CA PHE A 28 -5.99 2.15 -16.72
C PHE A 28 -5.54 1.24 -17.87
N ALA A 29 -5.71 -0.08 -17.75
CA ALA A 29 -5.41 -1.03 -18.83
C ALA A 29 -6.27 -0.76 -20.09
N LEU A 30 -7.60 -0.60 -19.92
CA LEU A 30 -8.50 -0.30 -21.04
C LEU A 30 -8.18 1.04 -21.74
N LYS A 31 -7.67 2.01 -21.00
CA LYS A 31 -7.19 3.28 -21.57
C LYS A 31 -5.90 3.09 -22.37
N LEU A 32 -4.95 2.33 -21.83
CA LEU A 32 -3.69 2.03 -22.52
C LEU A 32 -3.91 1.23 -23.81
N ASP A 33 -4.87 0.31 -23.81
CA ASP A 33 -5.27 -0.47 -24.99
C ASP A 33 -6.08 0.35 -26.00
N GLY A 34 -6.42 1.61 -25.70
CA GLY A 34 -7.14 2.51 -26.58
C GLY A 34 -8.65 2.25 -26.69
N TYR A 35 -9.21 1.33 -25.90
CA TYR A 35 -10.66 1.06 -25.89
C TYR A 35 -11.49 2.22 -25.33
N ILE A 36 -10.90 3.02 -24.43
CA ILE A 36 -11.60 4.09 -23.71
C ILE A 36 -10.90 5.44 -23.96
N SER A 37 -11.62 6.46 -24.42
CA SER A 37 -11.07 7.81 -24.69
C SER A 37 -11.21 8.81 -23.52
N ILE A 38 -11.67 8.36 -22.36
CA ILE A 38 -11.90 9.17 -21.14
C ILE A 38 -10.60 9.83 -20.62
N SER A 39 -10.72 11.01 -20.00
CA SER A 39 -9.63 11.74 -19.32
C SER A 39 -8.96 10.92 -18.20
N TYR A 40 -7.65 11.10 -18.02
CA TYR A 40 -6.89 10.44 -16.96
C TYR A 40 -7.38 10.81 -15.56
N TRP A 41 -7.97 12.00 -15.39
CA TRP A 41 -8.58 12.42 -14.12
C TRP A 41 -9.68 11.45 -13.65
N LEU A 42 -10.50 10.94 -14.56
CA LEU A 42 -11.58 10.00 -14.20
C LEU A 42 -11.06 8.59 -13.95
N ILE A 43 -9.98 8.20 -14.61
CA ILE A 43 -9.32 6.90 -14.42
C ILE A 43 -8.73 6.82 -13.00
N PHE A 44 -8.10 7.89 -12.53
CA PHE A 44 -7.50 7.97 -11.18
C PHE A 44 -8.52 8.29 -10.07
N LEU A 45 -9.74 8.69 -10.40
CA LEU A 45 -10.78 9.05 -9.44
C LEU A 45 -11.04 8.01 -8.33
N PRO A 46 -11.08 6.68 -8.60
CA PRO A 46 -11.19 5.68 -7.55
C PRO A 46 -10.08 5.82 -6.49
N LEU A 47 -8.82 6.01 -6.92
CA LEU A 47 -7.67 6.15 -6.02
C LEU A 47 -7.79 7.42 -5.17
N PHE A 48 -8.21 8.53 -5.77
CA PHE A 48 -8.40 9.80 -5.07
C PHE A 48 -9.44 9.69 -3.96
N ILE A 49 -10.60 9.06 -4.23
CA ILE A 49 -11.67 8.88 -3.25
C ILE A 49 -11.14 8.11 -2.03
N TRP A 50 -10.47 6.98 -2.26
CA TRP A 50 -9.92 6.18 -1.18
C TRP A 50 -8.90 6.95 -0.34
N LYS A 51 -7.99 7.69 -0.98
CA LYS A 51 -6.97 8.46 -0.27
C LYS A 51 -7.55 9.61 0.54
N ILE A 52 -8.53 10.33 0.01
CA ILE A 52 -9.23 11.39 0.75
C ILE A 52 -9.87 10.82 2.01
N PHE A 53 -10.51 9.64 1.90
CA PHE A 53 -11.09 8.96 3.07
C PHE A 53 -10.03 8.63 4.14
N VAL A 54 -8.86 8.12 3.73
CA VAL A 54 -7.75 7.83 4.66
C VAL A 54 -7.20 9.10 5.31
N VAL A 55 -7.03 10.17 4.53
CA VAL A 55 -6.53 11.46 5.03
C VAL A 55 -7.50 12.08 6.04
N ILE A 56 -8.81 12.05 5.77
CA ILE A 56 -9.83 12.51 6.72
C ILE A 56 -9.81 11.66 8.00
N GLY A 57 -9.69 10.34 7.88
CA GLY A 57 -9.57 9.43 9.02
C GLY A 57 -8.34 9.73 9.88
N ALA A 58 -7.19 10.00 9.25
CA ALA A 58 -5.98 10.40 9.96
C ALA A 58 -6.12 11.78 10.62
N CYS A 59 -6.71 12.76 9.93
CA CYS A 59 -6.98 14.08 10.49
C CYS A 59 -7.89 14.03 11.72
N THR A 60 -8.98 13.25 11.67
CA THR A 60 -9.88 13.09 12.83
C THR A 60 -9.15 12.39 13.98
N GLY A 61 -8.34 11.37 13.70
CA GLY A 61 -7.50 10.71 14.72
C GLY A 61 -6.52 11.65 15.41
N ILE A 62 -5.79 12.47 14.64
CA ILE A 62 -4.86 13.49 15.17
C ILE A 62 -5.63 14.57 15.94
N PHE A 63 -6.78 15.02 15.43
CA PHE A 63 -7.60 16.05 16.08
C PHE A 63 -8.12 15.59 17.45
N PHE A 64 -8.68 14.38 17.53
CA PHE A 64 -9.12 13.80 18.80
C PHE A 64 -7.97 13.65 19.79
N TRP A 65 -6.80 13.24 19.31
CA TRP A 65 -5.59 13.15 20.12
C TRP A 65 -5.16 14.52 20.67
N CYS A 66 -5.15 15.56 19.84
CA CYS A 66 -4.83 16.92 20.29
C CYS A 66 -5.83 17.44 21.33
N LYS A 67 -7.13 17.11 21.19
CA LYS A 67 -8.19 17.60 22.08
C LYS A 67 -8.24 16.88 23.43
N ASN A 68 -7.98 15.57 23.45
CA ASN A 68 -8.11 14.72 24.64
C ASN A 68 -6.76 14.27 25.24
N GLY A 69 -5.64 14.76 24.69
CA GLY A 69 -4.29 14.27 24.98
C GLY A 69 -3.86 14.31 26.45
N ASP A 70 -4.43 15.19 27.28
CA ASP A 70 -4.12 15.24 28.72
C ASP A 70 -4.75 14.11 29.55
N ARG A 71 -5.90 13.54 29.13
CA ARG A 71 -6.55 12.43 29.87
C ARG A 71 -5.96 11.06 29.52
N ASP A 72 -5.52 10.85 28.28
CA ASP A 72 -5.04 9.54 27.80
C ASP A 72 -3.54 9.30 27.99
N ARG A 73 -2.75 10.34 28.30
CA ARG A 73 -1.31 10.23 28.62
C ARG A 73 -0.98 9.37 29.85
N ILE A 74 -1.94 9.20 30.76
CA ILE A 74 -1.75 8.52 32.05
C ILE A 74 -2.07 7.01 31.96
N ILE A 75 -2.87 6.56 30.98
CA ILE A 75 -3.48 5.21 30.96
C ILE A 75 -2.91 4.26 29.88
N ARG A 76 -2.32 4.78 28.80
CA ARG A 76 -1.63 3.98 27.76
C ARG A 76 -0.26 4.57 27.50
N ALA A 77 0.73 3.74 27.16
CA ALA A 77 1.98 4.21 26.55
C ALA A 77 1.68 4.68 25.10
N PRO A 78 1.42 5.98 24.82
CA PRO A 78 0.66 6.40 23.64
C PRO A 78 1.52 7.11 22.58
N ASP A 79 2.81 7.32 22.84
CA ASP A 79 3.69 8.12 21.99
C ASP A 79 3.97 7.46 20.64
N ASN A 80 4.07 6.13 20.62
CA ASN A 80 4.52 5.41 19.42
C ASN A 80 3.41 5.23 18.37
N ASP A 81 2.15 5.17 18.80
CA ASP A 81 1.00 5.01 17.90
C ASP A 81 0.63 6.32 17.22
N CYS A 82 0.67 7.44 17.94
CA CYS A 82 0.50 8.78 17.35
C CYS A 82 1.61 9.08 16.33
N ARG A 83 2.88 8.79 16.66
CA ARG A 83 4.01 8.90 15.71
C ARG A 83 3.80 8.03 14.47
N ALA A 84 3.25 6.82 14.64
CA ALA A 84 2.86 5.97 13.51
C ALA A 84 1.85 6.65 12.60
N LEU A 85 0.78 7.18 13.20
CA LEU A 85 -0.32 7.83 12.49
C LEU A 85 0.18 9.01 11.66
N ILE A 86 1.07 9.82 12.23
CA ILE A 86 1.71 10.95 11.54
C ILE A 86 2.55 10.47 10.35
N ILE A 87 3.36 9.42 10.51
CA ILE A 87 4.15 8.86 9.39
C ILE A 87 3.22 8.35 8.29
N TYR A 88 2.17 7.59 8.63
CA TYR A 88 1.20 7.10 7.64
C TYR A 88 0.47 8.25 6.93
N PHE A 89 0.11 9.31 7.65
CA PHE A 89 -0.49 10.52 7.08
C PHE A 89 0.41 11.16 6.02
N PHE A 90 1.68 11.41 6.34
CA PHE A 90 2.63 11.98 5.38
C PHE A 90 2.86 11.07 4.17
N LEU A 91 2.93 9.75 4.37
CA LEU A 91 3.04 8.80 3.26
C LEU A 91 1.85 8.90 2.32
N HIS A 92 0.61 8.92 2.84
CA HIS A 92 -0.58 9.04 2.00
C HIS A 92 -0.63 10.38 1.26
N ILE A 93 -0.21 11.48 1.89
CA ILE A 93 -0.11 12.79 1.23
C ILE A 93 0.90 12.76 0.09
N PHE A 94 2.11 12.23 0.31
CA PHE A 94 3.12 12.19 -0.73
C PHE A 94 2.71 11.30 -1.91
N ILE A 95 2.12 10.14 -1.66
CA ILE A 95 1.60 9.29 -2.75
C ILE A 95 0.43 10.01 -3.45
N PHE A 96 -0.41 10.78 -2.74
CA PHE A 96 -1.50 11.56 -3.36
C PHE A 96 -0.96 12.65 -4.28
N ILE A 97 0.06 13.40 -3.85
CA ILE A 97 0.74 14.41 -4.68
C ILE A 97 1.35 13.76 -5.92
N PHE A 98 2.01 12.61 -5.77
CA PHE A 98 2.55 11.85 -6.90
C PHE A 98 1.47 11.49 -7.94
N GLU A 99 0.30 11.01 -7.50
CA GLU A 99 -0.78 10.68 -8.42
C GLU A 99 -1.32 11.91 -9.15
N ILE A 100 -1.50 13.05 -8.46
CA ILE A 100 -1.92 14.30 -9.10
C ILE A 100 -0.91 14.73 -10.18
N LEU A 101 0.39 14.73 -9.85
CA LEU A 101 1.45 15.09 -10.79
C LEU A 101 1.50 14.13 -11.98
N THR A 102 1.25 12.85 -11.75
CA THR A 102 1.20 11.83 -12.80
C THR A 102 -0.01 12.04 -13.70
N CYS A 103 -1.19 12.28 -13.14
CA CYS A 103 -2.40 12.59 -13.90
C CYS A 103 -2.21 13.81 -14.80
N ASP A 104 -1.67 14.90 -14.25
CA ASP A 104 -1.48 16.14 -14.99
C ASP A 104 -0.47 15.97 -16.12
N LYS A 105 0.62 15.24 -15.86
CA LYS A 105 1.61 14.86 -16.87
C LYS A 105 1.02 14.00 -17.98
N LEU A 106 0.18 13.00 -17.67
CA LEU A 106 -0.45 12.12 -18.67
C LEU A 106 -1.54 12.84 -19.49
N GLU A 107 -2.32 13.72 -18.87
CA GLU A 107 -3.42 14.43 -19.53
C GLU A 107 -2.91 15.54 -20.45
N ASN A 108 -2.03 16.40 -19.92
CA ASN A 108 -1.57 17.59 -20.63
C ASN A 108 -0.28 17.37 -21.43
N ASN A 109 0.29 16.15 -21.40
CA ASN A 109 1.57 15.81 -22.04
C ASN A 109 2.67 16.85 -21.75
N LEU A 110 2.69 17.38 -20.52
CA LEU A 110 3.61 18.44 -20.12
C LEU A 110 5.06 18.01 -20.39
N GLU A 111 5.95 18.89 -20.84
CA GLU A 111 7.36 18.55 -21.12
C GLU A 111 8.22 18.29 -19.87
N ILE A 112 7.59 18.21 -18.69
CA ILE A 112 8.26 17.98 -17.41
C ILE A 112 8.85 16.56 -17.36
N ARG A 113 10.10 16.42 -16.91
CA ARG A 113 10.76 15.12 -16.72
C ARG A 113 10.04 14.25 -15.68
N TRP A 114 9.93 12.94 -15.92
CA TRP A 114 9.32 11.96 -15.01
C TRP A 114 9.99 11.91 -13.64
N ILE A 115 11.29 12.23 -13.56
CA ILE A 115 12.01 12.38 -12.29
C ILE A 115 11.34 13.41 -11.37
N VAL A 116 10.82 14.51 -11.91
CA VAL A 116 10.17 15.58 -11.12
C VAL A 116 8.83 15.10 -10.59
N CYS A 117 8.03 14.42 -11.42
CA CYS A 117 6.77 13.81 -11.00
C CYS A 117 6.99 12.81 -9.85
N CYS A 118 8.14 12.11 -9.84
CA CYS A 118 8.49 11.12 -8.83
C CYS A 118 9.15 11.67 -7.55
N ILE A 119 9.37 12.99 -7.43
CA ILE A 119 9.94 13.59 -6.20
C ILE A 119 9.19 13.18 -4.92
N PRO A 120 7.84 13.18 -4.87
CA PRO A 120 7.12 12.75 -3.67
C PRO A 120 7.39 11.28 -3.30
N LEU A 121 7.63 10.40 -4.29
CA LEU A 121 8.01 9.01 -4.03
C LEU A 121 9.40 8.91 -3.42
N TYR A 122 10.37 9.73 -3.85
CA TYR A 122 11.68 9.76 -3.20
C TYR A 122 11.58 10.16 -1.74
N LEU A 123 10.77 11.18 -1.42
CA LEU A 123 10.48 11.57 -0.05
C LEU A 123 9.81 10.44 0.75
N CYS A 124 8.86 9.71 0.15
CA CYS A 124 8.27 8.50 0.77
C CYS A 124 9.32 7.44 1.11
N THR A 125 10.23 7.13 0.18
CA THR A 125 11.27 6.10 0.39
C THR A 125 12.24 6.50 1.48
N PHE A 126 12.62 7.78 1.54
CA PHE A 126 13.47 8.31 2.58
C PHE A 126 12.77 8.28 3.96
N LEU A 127 11.52 8.74 4.04
CA LEU A 127 10.74 8.74 5.27
C LEU A 127 10.50 7.32 5.80
N THR A 128 10.21 6.37 4.92
CA THR A 128 10.02 4.95 5.28
C THR A 128 11.31 4.28 5.72
N PHE A 129 12.45 4.62 5.10
CA PHE A 129 13.76 4.15 5.56
C PHE A 129 14.04 4.61 7.00
N LEU A 130 13.87 5.90 7.30
CA LEU A 130 14.04 6.42 8.67
C LEU A 130 13.07 5.77 9.66
N SER A 131 11.82 5.59 9.25
CA SER A 131 10.78 4.94 10.05
C SER A 131 11.12 3.47 10.34
N CYS A 132 11.74 2.74 9.40
CA CYS A 132 12.20 1.37 9.60
C CYS A 132 13.31 1.29 10.65
N LEU A 133 14.31 2.17 10.58
CA LEU A 133 15.40 2.22 11.58
C LEU A 133 14.86 2.45 12.99
N TRP A 134 13.85 3.31 13.12
CA TRP A 134 13.17 3.53 14.39
C TRP A 134 12.33 2.32 14.81
N SER A 135 11.57 1.73 13.88
CA SER A 135 10.71 0.59 14.17
C SER A 135 11.48 -0.67 14.58
N LEU A 136 12.71 -0.85 14.07
CA LEU A 136 13.61 -1.91 14.51
C LEU A 136 13.97 -1.79 16.00
N LYS A 137 14.15 -0.55 16.50
CA LYS A 137 14.42 -0.31 17.92
C LYS A 137 13.20 -0.59 18.81
N VAL A 138 12.01 -0.37 18.28
CA VAL A 138 10.73 -0.46 19.01
C VAL A 138 10.03 -1.82 18.85
N GLN A 139 10.61 -2.76 18.07
CA GLN A 139 10.04 -4.09 17.77
C GLN A 139 8.59 -4.06 17.25
N ARG A 140 8.20 -2.99 16.54
CA ARG A 140 6.86 -2.86 15.97
C ARG A 140 6.80 -3.54 14.60
N ASN A 141 5.61 -3.97 14.17
CA ASN A 141 5.40 -4.42 12.79
C ASN A 141 5.55 -3.24 11.80
N PHE A 142 6.53 -3.31 10.90
CA PHE A 142 6.84 -2.28 9.90
C PHE A 142 6.76 -2.77 8.45
N LEU A 143 5.98 -3.82 8.18
CA LEU A 143 5.97 -4.55 6.91
C LEU A 143 5.79 -3.64 5.66
N ILE A 144 4.82 -2.71 5.70
CA ILE A 144 4.58 -1.77 4.58
C ILE A 144 5.75 -0.79 4.42
N GLN A 145 6.31 -0.28 5.52
CA GLN A 145 7.43 0.65 5.50
C GLN A 145 8.70 -0.03 4.96
N ALA A 146 8.94 -1.28 5.35
CA ALA A 146 10.01 -2.11 4.81
C ALA A 146 9.84 -2.37 3.32
N PHE A 147 8.61 -2.66 2.87
CA PHE A 147 8.33 -2.89 1.46
C PHE A 147 8.65 -1.65 0.61
N ILE A 148 8.17 -0.47 1.03
CA ILE A 148 8.44 0.78 0.31
C ILE A 148 9.94 1.12 0.32
N SER A 149 10.61 0.95 1.46
CA SER A 149 12.06 1.20 1.58
C SER A 149 12.88 0.23 0.71
N ALA A 150 12.53 -1.06 0.69
CA ALA A 150 13.21 -2.06 -0.13
C ALA A 150 13.06 -1.80 -1.64
N ASN A 151 11.94 -1.20 -2.05
CA ASN A 151 11.67 -0.83 -3.44
C ASN A 151 12.18 0.58 -3.81
N GLY A 152 12.97 1.23 -2.94
CA GLY A 152 13.55 2.56 -3.22
C GLY A 152 14.32 2.65 -4.53
N LEU A 153 15.09 1.60 -4.86
CA LEU A 153 15.84 1.53 -6.12
C LEU A 153 14.92 1.45 -7.35
N PHE A 154 13.81 0.74 -7.25
CA PHE A 154 12.83 0.68 -8.33
C PHE A 154 12.24 2.07 -8.58
N PHE A 155 11.83 2.77 -7.52
CA PHE A 155 11.28 4.12 -7.64
C PHE A 155 12.28 5.12 -8.23
N LEU A 156 13.60 4.88 -8.08
CA LEU A 156 14.66 5.66 -8.71
C LEU A 156 14.85 5.29 -10.18
N PHE A 157 15.05 4.02 -10.50
CA PHE A 157 15.37 3.60 -11.86
C PHE A 157 14.20 3.72 -12.84
N PHE A 158 12.97 3.55 -12.37
CA PHE A 158 11.77 3.61 -13.20
C PHE A 158 11.59 4.95 -13.93
N PRO A 159 11.52 6.12 -13.25
CA PRO A 159 11.41 7.41 -13.93
C PRO A 159 12.65 7.77 -14.74
N LEU A 160 13.87 7.39 -14.30
CA LEU A 160 15.08 7.59 -15.09
C LEU A 160 15.04 6.85 -16.42
N ARG A 161 14.42 5.67 -16.43
CA ARG A 161 14.19 4.91 -17.66
C ARG A 161 13.12 5.54 -18.54
N LEU A 162 12.02 6.02 -17.95
CA LEU A 162 10.97 6.74 -18.68
C LEU A 162 11.49 8.03 -19.33
N ASP A 163 12.39 8.75 -18.66
CA ASP A 163 13.08 9.93 -19.19
C ASP A 163 14.18 9.58 -20.22
N SER A 164 14.31 8.31 -20.62
CA SER A 164 15.36 7.80 -21.53
C SER A 164 16.80 8.15 -21.12
N SER A 165 17.01 8.53 -19.85
CA SER A 165 18.33 8.87 -19.31
C SER A 165 19.20 7.62 -19.12
N ILE A 166 18.55 6.47 -18.92
CA ILE A 166 19.19 5.15 -18.84
C ILE A 166 18.67 4.27 -19.99
N THR A 167 19.57 3.58 -20.69
CA THR A 167 19.26 2.71 -21.86
C THR A 167 19.02 1.24 -21.49
N TRP A 168 18.96 0.91 -20.20
CA TRP A 168 18.78 -0.46 -19.71
C TRP A 168 17.43 -1.04 -20.10
N ARG A 169 17.37 -2.38 -20.20
CA ARG A 169 16.10 -3.09 -20.41
C ARG A 169 15.21 -2.93 -19.18
N TYR A 170 13.89 -2.84 -19.38
CA TYR A 170 12.91 -2.77 -18.29
C TYR A 170 13.06 -3.93 -17.30
N VAL A 171 13.44 -5.13 -17.78
CA VAL A 171 13.79 -6.30 -16.96
C VAL A 171 14.73 -5.93 -15.79
N VAL A 172 15.75 -5.11 -16.03
CA VAL A 172 16.73 -4.72 -15.00
C VAL A 172 16.12 -3.74 -14.00
N VAL A 173 15.28 -2.83 -14.48
CA VAL A 173 14.60 -1.82 -13.66
C VAL A 173 13.61 -2.47 -12.68
N PHE A 174 12.95 -3.55 -13.10
CA PHE A 174 11.95 -4.28 -12.30
C PHE A 174 12.53 -5.32 -11.33
N ILE A 175 13.85 -5.58 -11.35
CA ILE A 175 14.50 -6.55 -10.44
C ILE A 175 14.11 -6.36 -8.96
N PRO A 176 14.14 -5.13 -8.37
CA PRO A 176 13.81 -4.96 -6.96
C PRO A 176 12.36 -5.36 -6.64
N VAL A 177 11.43 -5.06 -7.54
CA VAL A 177 10.01 -5.40 -7.38
C VAL A 177 9.81 -6.90 -7.46
N TRP A 178 10.48 -7.59 -8.39
CA TRP A 178 10.40 -9.05 -8.49
C TRP A 178 10.95 -9.74 -7.25
N ILE A 179 12.08 -9.28 -6.71
CA ILE A 179 12.63 -9.80 -5.45
C ILE A 179 11.62 -9.60 -4.32
N SER A 180 11.05 -8.39 -4.22
CA SER A 180 10.05 -8.06 -3.21
C SER A 180 8.77 -8.92 -3.34
N LEU A 181 8.36 -9.22 -4.57
CA LEU A 181 7.21 -10.08 -4.88
C LEU A 181 7.50 -11.53 -4.48
N CYS A 182 8.69 -12.06 -4.78
CA CYS A 182 9.11 -13.39 -4.35
C CYS A 182 9.11 -13.53 -2.82
N ILE A 183 9.65 -12.54 -2.10
CA ILE A 183 9.67 -12.53 -0.63
C ILE A 183 8.26 -12.47 -0.07
N ALA A 184 7.39 -11.65 -0.64
CA ALA A 184 6.00 -11.54 -0.21
C ALA A 184 5.21 -12.84 -0.47
N LEU A 185 5.45 -13.50 -1.61
CA LEU A 185 4.86 -14.81 -1.91
C LEU A 185 5.29 -15.86 -0.87
N LEU A 186 6.59 -15.93 -0.55
CA LEU A 186 7.10 -16.80 0.51
C LEU A 186 6.47 -16.49 1.87
N PHE A 187 6.28 -15.21 2.20
CA PHE A 187 5.61 -14.79 3.42
C PHE A 187 4.14 -15.28 3.46
N VAL A 188 3.38 -15.12 2.38
CA VAL A 188 2.00 -15.62 2.28
C VAL A 188 1.95 -17.13 2.41
N ILE A 189 2.82 -17.87 1.72
CA ILE A 189 2.93 -19.33 1.82
C ILE A 189 3.24 -19.74 3.26
N SER A 190 4.18 -19.07 3.94
CA SER A 190 4.50 -19.37 5.34
C SER A 190 3.31 -19.20 6.28
N LYS A 191 2.47 -18.18 6.04
CA LYS A 191 1.25 -17.94 6.81
C LYS A 191 0.18 -18.98 6.50
N LEU A 192 0.06 -19.42 5.24
CA LEU A 192 -0.83 -20.51 4.85
C LEU A 192 -0.43 -21.83 5.51
N ILE A 193 0.85 -22.19 5.45
CA ILE A 193 1.37 -23.39 6.12
C ILE A 193 1.11 -23.32 7.62
N LEU A 194 1.41 -22.19 8.28
CA LEU A 194 1.13 -22.00 9.69
C LEU A 194 -0.37 -22.13 9.99
N ALA A 195 -1.25 -21.58 9.15
CA ALA A 195 -2.69 -21.70 9.30
C ALA A 195 -3.15 -23.17 9.17
N ILE A 196 -2.58 -23.92 8.22
CA ILE A 196 -2.86 -25.36 8.02
C ILE A 196 -2.36 -26.18 9.21
N VAL A 197 -1.12 -25.95 9.66
CA VAL A 197 -0.54 -26.62 10.84
C VAL A 197 -1.37 -26.32 12.08
N HIS A 198 -1.78 -25.07 12.25
CA HIS A 198 -2.62 -24.68 13.36
C HIS A 198 -4.02 -25.29 13.28
N ARG A 199 -4.59 -25.43 12.08
CA ARG A 199 -5.85 -26.14 11.84
C ARG A 199 -5.73 -27.64 12.14
N CYS A 200 -4.61 -28.25 11.78
CA CYS A 200 -4.29 -29.65 12.09
C CYS A 200 -4.12 -29.86 13.61
N SER A 201 -3.48 -28.91 14.29
CA SER A 201 -3.30 -28.88 15.75
C SER A 201 -4.59 -28.53 16.51
N ARG A 202 -5.56 -27.82 15.89
CA ARG A 202 -6.83 -27.38 16.50
C ARG A 202 -7.97 -28.39 16.48
N ARG A 203 -7.68 -29.68 16.25
CA ARG A 203 -8.64 -30.75 16.62
C ARG A 203 -8.97 -30.79 18.12
N LEU A 204 -8.36 -29.93 18.95
CA LEU A 204 -8.48 -29.92 20.42
C LEU A 204 -9.01 -28.64 21.09
N ILE A 205 -9.05 -27.43 20.49
CA ILE A 205 -9.58 -26.23 21.19
C ILE A 205 -10.29 -25.28 20.21
N ALA A 206 -11.56 -25.00 20.52
CA ALA A 206 -12.51 -24.25 19.71
C ALA A 206 -12.32 -22.71 19.76
N ASN A 207 -12.69 -22.11 18.63
CA ASN A 207 -13.23 -20.76 18.43
C ASN A 207 -12.30 -19.53 18.34
N GLN A 208 -12.61 -18.75 17.30
CA GLN A 208 -12.50 -17.29 17.15
C GLN A 208 -11.32 -16.70 16.35
N ARG A 209 -10.20 -17.39 16.17
CA ARG A 209 -9.02 -16.82 15.43
C ARG A 209 -8.81 -17.35 14.01
N GLU A 210 -9.70 -18.24 13.54
CA GLU A 210 -9.58 -18.93 12.24
C GLU A 210 -10.01 -18.08 11.04
N SER A 211 -11.04 -17.25 11.21
CA SER A 211 -11.60 -16.46 10.09
C SER A 211 -10.66 -15.35 9.62
N SER A 212 -9.89 -14.72 10.53
CA SER A 212 -9.00 -13.61 10.14
C SER A 212 -7.72 -14.06 9.45
N THR A 213 -7.30 -15.34 9.54
CA THR A 213 -6.00 -15.74 8.97
C THR A 213 -6.13 -16.19 7.51
N ILE A 214 -7.26 -16.80 7.18
CA ILE A 214 -7.57 -17.28 5.82
C ILE A 214 -8.01 -16.12 4.92
N THR A 215 -8.86 -15.23 5.45
CA THR A 215 -9.31 -14.02 4.72
C THR A 215 -8.14 -13.10 4.40
N GLU A 216 -7.16 -12.96 5.30
CA GLU A 216 -5.95 -12.17 5.04
C GLU A 216 -5.10 -12.79 3.93
N ALA A 217 -4.91 -14.11 3.90
CA ALA A 217 -4.15 -14.78 2.83
C ALA A 217 -4.82 -14.62 1.45
N ILE A 218 -6.16 -14.68 1.39
CA ILE A 218 -6.93 -14.46 0.16
C ILE A 218 -6.84 -12.99 -0.29
N ILE A 219 -6.96 -12.03 0.64
CA ILE A 219 -6.80 -10.60 0.35
C ILE A 219 -5.39 -10.30 -0.18
N TYR A 220 -4.34 -10.84 0.46
CA TYR A 220 -2.97 -10.69 -0.03
C TYR A 220 -2.79 -11.31 -1.42
N GLY A 221 -3.39 -12.48 -1.68
CA GLY A 221 -3.37 -13.11 -3.01
C GLY A 221 -4.07 -12.26 -4.09
N ILE A 222 -5.23 -11.67 -3.78
CA ILE A 222 -5.96 -10.78 -4.70
C ILE A 222 -5.20 -9.47 -4.92
N MET A 223 -4.51 -8.96 -3.89
CA MET A 223 -3.66 -7.76 -4.00
C MET A 223 -2.49 -7.95 -4.97
N PHE A 224 -2.06 -9.20 -5.24
CA PHE A 224 -1.01 -9.53 -6.20
C PHE A 224 -1.50 -9.59 -7.65
N ILE A 225 -2.80 -9.70 -7.90
CA ILE A 225 -3.36 -9.83 -9.25
C ILE A 225 -3.11 -8.56 -10.10
N PRO A 226 -3.33 -7.33 -9.61
CA PRO A 226 -3.02 -6.12 -10.38
C PRO A 226 -1.53 -6.02 -10.75
N PHE A 227 -0.63 -6.42 -9.84
CA PHE A 227 0.82 -6.37 -10.08
C PHE A 227 1.32 -7.40 -11.09
N THR A 228 0.59 -8.52 -11.26
CA THR A 228 0.91 -9.55 -12.27
C THR A 228 0.32 -9.24 -13.64
N ILE A 229 -0.76 -8.46 -13.71
CA ILE A 229 -1.35 -8.03 -14.99
C ILE A 229 -0.47 -6.99 -15.71
N PHE A 230 0.31 -6.19 -14.96
CA PHE A 230 1.20 -5.15 -15.51
C PHE A 230 2.69 -5.53 -15.59
N ALA A 231 3.05 -6.76 -15.22
CA ALA A 231 4.42 -7.29 -15.30
C ALA A 231 4.62 -8.09 -16.59
#